data_AF-Q2U3A1-F1
#
_entry.id   AF-Q2U3A1-F1
#
_cell.length_a   1.000
_cell.length_b   1.000
_cell.length_c   1.000
_cell.angle_alpha   90.00
_cell.angle_beta   90.00
_cell.angle_gamma   90.00
#
_symmetry.space_group_name_H-M   'P 1'
#
loop_
_entity.id
_entity.type
_entity.pdbx_description
1 polymer ?
#
loop_
_entity_poly.entity_id
_entity_poly.type
_entity_poly.pdbx_seq_one_letter_code
_entity_poly.pdbx_strand_id
1 'polypeptide(L)'
;MAMRLAFDLGLHIDTAHYVTEGSINAAEAELRRSVFWGTYTVDHLWGFFLGRPVRINMEDVTVDKPGRHQTREQDRKWVPYGLPSPPLACLAAPVPDPVDLLSQHRIQLCEIMTPLGHVLYGCSRVSKRILQGLNENTTDQLLKWKTNLPEVLQIDLDNTDAPVLPHILLLQ
;
A
#
# COMPACT_ATOMS: atom_id res chain seq x y z
N MET A 1 0.83 -12.35 -12.82
CA MET A 1 1.61 -12.04 -14.04
C MET A 1 2.18 -10.63 -14.00
N ALA A 2 1.42 -9.61 -13.57
CA ALA A 2 1.92 -8.23 -13.44
C ALA A 2 3.18 -8.10 -12.56
N MET A 3 3.25 -8.83 -11.44
CA MET A 3 4.42 -8.76 -10.56
C MET A 3 5.73 -9.18 -11.24
N ARG A 4 5.72 -10.29 -12.00
CA ARG A 4 6.89 -10.73 -12.75
C ARG A 4 7.34 -9.68 -13.77
N LEU A 5 6.40 -9.07 -14.49
CA LEU A 5 6.69 -7.98 -15.43
C LEU A 5 7.31 -6.76 -14.71
N ALA A 6 6.87 -6.44 -13.49
CA ALA A 6 7.47 -5.36 -12.70
C ALA A 6 8.94 -5.64 -12.36
N PHE A 7 9.30 -6.92 -12.12
CA PHE A 7 10.70 -7.33 -11.98
C PHE A 7 11.47 -7.24 -13.30
N ASP A 8 10.90 -7.77 -14.39
CA ASP A 8 11.55 -7.77 -15.71
C ASP A 8 11.81 -6.34 -16.23
N LEU A 9 10.97 -5.37 -15.85
CA LEU A 9 11.14 -3.94 -16.15
C LEU A 9 12.05 -3.19 -15.15
N GLY A 10 12.58 -3.88 -14.13
CA GLY A 10 13.46 -3.26 -13.14
C GLY A 10 12.77 -2.30 -12.17
N LEU A 11 11.44 -2.36 -12.00
CA LEU A 11 10.70 -1.41 -11.15
C LEU A 11 10.99 -1.59 -9.65
N HIS A 12 11.55 -2.73 -9.27
CA HIS A 12 11.97 -3.07 -7.91
C HIS A 12 13.33 -2.44 -7.52
N ILE A 13 14.03 -1.82 -8.48
CA ILE A 13 15.36 -1.25 -8.28
C ILE A 13 15.25 0.21 -7.84
N ASP A 14 16.07 0.61 -6.85
CA ASP A 14 16.22 2.01 -6.50
C ASP A 14 16.82 2.81 -7.67
N THR A 15 16.13 3.88 -8.06
CA THR A 15 16.50 4.72 -9.19
C THR A 15 17.07 6.07 -8.78
N ALA A 16 17.34 6.29 -7.48
CA ALA A 16 17.89 7.54 -6.96
C ALA A 16 19.15 8.00 -7.71
N HIS A 17 20.08 7.08 -8.01
CA HIS A 17 21.29 7.37 -8.78
C HIS A 17 20.98 7.93 -10.18
N TYR A 18 20.03 7.32 -10.91
CA TYR A 18 19.65 7.77 -12.25
C TYR A 18 18.96 9.13 -12.23
N VAL A 19 18.28 9.48 -11.14
CA VAL A 19 17.75 10.84 -10.93
C VAL A 19 18.88 11.83 -10.73
N THR A 20 19.88 11.49 -9.90
CA THR A 20 21.03 12.39 -9.65
C THR A 20 21.89 12.61 -10.89
N GLU A 21 22.03 11.60 -11.75
CA GLU A 21 22.72 11.70 -13.04
C GLU A 21 21.89 12.40 -14.13
N GLY A 22 20.60 12.65 -13.88
CA GLY A 22 19.68 13.27 -14.85
C GLY A 22 19.24 12.35 -15.98
N SER A 23 19.47 11.04 -15.87
CA SER A 23 19.03 10.04 -16.87
C SER A 23 17.52 9.82 -16.83
N ILE A 24 16.89 10.00 -15.66
CA ILE A 24 15.44 10.07 -15.48
C ILE A 24 15.09 11.26 -14.59
N ASN A 25 13.86 11.76 -14.69
CA ASN A 25 13.38 12.79 -13.78
C ASN A 25 12.76 12.19 -12.50
N ALA A 26 12.57 13.02 -11.47
CA ALA A 26 12.01 12.58 -10.20
C ALA A 26 10.57 12.05 -10.31
N ALA A 27 9.76 12.59 -11.25
CA ALA A 27 8.39 12.15 -11.46
C ALA A 27 8.33 10.72 -12.04
N GLU A 28 9.25 10.38 -12.94
CA GLU A 28 9.39 9.03 -13.49
C GLU A 28 9.85 8.04 -12.42
N ALA A 29 10.85 8.41 -11.60
CA ALA A 29 11.30 7.58 -10.48
C ALA A 29 10.15 7.27 -9.51
N GLU A 30 9.33 8.29 -9.20
CA GLU A 30 8.17 8.11 -8.33
C GLU A 30 7.07 7.26 -8.96
N LEU A 31 6.82 7.43 -10.25
CA LEU A 31 5.88 6.59 -10.99
C LEU A 31 6.32 5.11 -10.96
N ARG A 32 7.61 4.83 -11.20
CA ARG A 32 8.17 3.47 -11.14
C ARG A 32 7.99 2.84 -9.76
N ARG A 33 8.31 3.58 -8.70
CA ARG A 33 8.10 3.18 -7.30
C ARG A 33 6.63 2.86 -7.03
N SER A 34 5.73 3.78 -7.38
CA SER A 34 4.29 3.65 -7.18
C SER A 34 3.72 2.42 -7.92
N VAL A 35 4.15 2.19 -9.17
CA VAL A 35 3.70 1.03 -9.96
C VAL A 35 4.18 -0.28 -9.34
N PHE A 36 5.44 -0.35 -8.87
CA PHE A 36 5.96 -1.54 -8.20
C PHE A 36 5.15 -1.88 -6.95
N TRP A 37 5.02 -0.94 -6.02
CA TRP A 37 4.32 -1.18 -4.75
C TRP A 37 2.80 -1.34 -4.89
N GLY A 38 2.20 -0.65 -5.86
CA GLY A 38 0.81 -0.88 -6.25
C GLY A 38 0.59 -2.30 -6.77
N THR A 39 1.49 -2.77 -7.65
CA THR A 39 1.46 -4.16 -8.16
C THR A 39 1.66 -5.17 -7.05
N TYR A 40 2.64 -4.94 -6.16
CA TYR A 40 2.91 -5.77 -4.98
C TYR A 40 1.67 -5.94 -4.10
N THR A 41 0.98 -4.83 -3.80
CA THR A 41 -0.21 -4.82 -2.95
C THR A 41 -1.36 -5.59 -3.60
N VAL A 42 -1.63 -5.33 -4.88
CA VAL A 42 -2.70 -6.00 -5.63
C VAL A 42 -2.42 -7.51 -5.76
N ASP A 43 -1.18 -7.91 -6.04
CA ASP A 43 -0.79 -9.33 -6.12
C ASP A 43 -1.00 -10.06 -4.78
N HIS A 44 -0.63 -9.42 -3.66
CA HIS A 44 -0.88 -9.94 -2.32
C HIS A 44 -2.36 -10.09 -2.00
N LEU A 45 -3.16 -9.04 -2.22
CA LEU A 45 -4.60 -9.06 -1.93
C LEU A 45 -5.29 -10.17 -2.73
N TRP A 46 -5.06 -10.23 -4.04
CA TRP A 46 -5.60 -11.32 -4.87
C TRP A 46 -5.08 -12.69 -4.47
N GLY A 47 -3.82 -12.77 -4.03
CA GLY A 47 -3.24 -13.97 -3.45
C GLY A 47 -4.06 -14.48 -2.27
N PHE A 48 -4.38 -13.61 -1.32
CA PHE A 48 -5.21 -13.96 -0.16
C PHE A 48 -6.64 -14.33 -0.56
N PHE A 49 -7.30 -13.54 -1.41
CA PHE A 49 -8.68 -13.83 -1.84
C PHE A 49 -8.84 -15.16 -2.58
N LEU A 50 -7.85 -15.53 -3.40
CA LEU A 50 -7.90 -16.74 -4.23
C LEU A 50 -7.16 -17.93 -3.59
N GLY A 51 -6.61 -17.76 -2.39
CA GLY A 51 -5.81 -18.77 -1.70
C GLY A 51 -4.54 -19.17 -2.44
N ARG A 52 -3.87 -18.23 -3.09
CA ARG A 52 -2.61 -18.45 -3.82
C ARG A 52 -1.42 -18.07 -2.95
N PRO A 53 -0.35 -18.86 -2.93
CA PRO A 53 0.87 -18.49 -2.24
C PRO A 53 1.53 -17.32 -2.97
N VAL A 54 1.76 -16.23 -2.24
CA VAL A 54 2.55 -15.11 -2.75
C VAL A 54 4.03 -15.49 -2.66
N ARG A 55 4.77 -15.36 -3.77
CA ARG A 55 6.19 -15.69 -3.86
C ARG A 55 6.95 -14.54 -4.51
N ILE A 56 7.14 -13.47 -3.75
CA ILE A 56 7.98 -12.34 -4.14
C ILE A 56 9.25 -12.43 -3.32
N ASN A 57 10.42 -12.42 -3.98
CA ASN A 57 11.68 -12.31 -3.26
C ASN A 57 11.90 -10.84 -2.89
N MET A 58 11.63 -10.50 -1.63
CA MET A 58 11.79 -9.14 -1.15
C MET A 58 13.27 -8.76 -0.94
N GLU A 59 14.19 -9.74 -0.93
CA GLU A 59 15.63 -9.48 -0.80
C GLU A 59 16.21 -8.73 -2.01
N ASP A 60 15.61 -8.92 -3.18
CA ASP A 60 16.05 -8.26 -4.42
C ASP A 60 15.46 -6.84 -4.56
N VAL A 61 14.48 -6.48 -3.73
CA VAL A 61 13.76 -5.21 -3.81
C VAL A 61 14.57 -4.13 -3.09
N THR A 62 15.06 -3.15 -3.86
CA THR A 62 15.86 -2.03 -3.33
C THR A 62 15.10 -0.70 -3.37
N VAL A 63 14.03 -0.60 -4.15
CA VAL A 63 13.19 0.60 -4.21
C VAL A 63 12.47 0.83 -2.87
N ASP A 64 12.58 2.06 -2.36
CA ASP A 64 11.93 2.44 -1.11
C ASP A 64 10.40 2.38 -1.19
N LYS A 65 9.75 2.15 -0.05
CA LYS A 65 8.30 2.28 0.10
C LYS A 65 7.86 3.75 -0.15
N PRO A 66 6.65 3.97 -0.68
CA PRO A 66 6.07 5.32 -0.77
C PRO A 66 6.06 6.01 0.60
N GLY A 67 6.15 7.35 0.61
CA GLY A 67 6.09 8.16 1.84
C GLY A 67 7.40 8.28 2.62
N ARG A 68 8.42 7.44 2.41
CA ARG A 68 9.66 7.42 3.23
C ARG A 68 10.44 8.75 3.25
N HIS A 69 10.43 9.50 2.15
CA HIS A 69 11.20 10.75 1.98
C HIS A 69 10.33 12.02 1.99
N GLN A 70 9.06 11.92 2.39
CA GLN A 70 8.16 13.07 2.33
C GLN A 70 8.32 13.98 3.54
N THR A 71 9.14 15.01 3.38
CA THR A 71 9.17 16.20 4.26
C THR A 71 8.08 17.22 3.86
N ARG A 72 7.24 16.92 2.85
CA ARG A 72 6.44 17.91 2.11
C ARG A 72 5.02 17.42 1.78
N GLU A 73 4.34 16.80 2.74
CA GLU A 73 2.98 16.24 2.60
C GLU A 73 1.84 17.25 2.29
N GLN A 74 2.10 18.45 1.75
CA GLN A 74 1.10 19.53 1.75
C GLN A 74 0.50 19.94 0.39
N ASP A 75 0.99 19.46 -0.75
CA ASP A 75 0.54 20.00 -2.05
C ASP A 75 -0.48 19.14 -2.81
N ARG A 76 -0.62 17.85 -2.51
CA ARG A 76 -1.56 16.99 -3.24
C ARG A 76 -2.97 17.09 -2.66
N LYS A 77 -3.87 17.66 -3.47
CA LYS A 77 -5.28 17.86 -3.12
C LYS A 77 -6.12 16.90 -3.93
N TRP A 78 -7.01 16.18 -3.26
CA TRP A 78 -7.95 15.29 -3.92
C TRP A 78 -9.00 16.10 -4.67
N VAL A 79 -9.35 15.63 -5.87
CA VAL A 79 -10.40 16.22 -6.70
C VAL A 79 -11.36 15.09 -7.13
N PRO A 80 -12.69 15.33 -7.11
CA PRO A 80 -13.65 14.35 -7.61
C PRO A 80 -13.37 13.98 -9.06
N TYR A 81 -13.17 12.69 -9.31
CA TYR A 81 -13.02 12.12 -10.65
C TYR A 81 -14.33 11.44 -11.09
N GLY A 82 -14.67 11.52 -12.38
CA GLY A 82 -15.86 10.88 -12.94
C GLY A 82 -17.12 11.76 -13.03
N LEU A 83 -17.04 13.02 -12.61
CA LEU A 83 -18.09 14.02 -12.85
C LEU A 83 -17.68 14.96 -14.00
N PRO A 84 -18.50 15.13 -15.06
CA PRO A 84 -18.19 16.06 -16.16
C PRO A 84 -18.03 17.52 -15.71
N SER A 85 -18.71 17.89 -14.62
CA SER A 85 -18.59 19.17 -13.95
C SER A 85 -18.75 18.95 -12.44
N PRO A 86 -17.65 18.97 -11.66
CA PRO A 86 -17.73 18.85 -10.20
C PRO A 86 -18.46 20.07 -9.61
N PRO A 87 -19.29 19.90 -8.57
CA PRO A 87 -19.90 21.03 -7.86
C PRO A 87 -18.83 22.00 -7.34
N LEU A 88 -19.05 23.31 -7.50
CA LEU A 88 -18.13 24.35 -7.05
C LEU A 88 -17.79 24.23 -5.55
N ALA A 89 -18.73 23.73 -4.74
CA ALA A 89 -18.52 23.46 -3.31
C ALA A 89 -17.41 22.43 -3.06
N CYS A 90 -17.28 21.40 -3.90
CA CYS A 90 -16.24 20.38 -3.80
C CYS A 90 -14.86 20.90 -4.24
N LEU A 91 -14.83 21.88 -5.15
CA LEU A 91 -13.59 22.54 -5.59
C LEU A 91 -13.13 23.62 -4.61
N ALA A 92 -14.05 24.19 -3.83
CA ALA A 92 -13.78 25.26 -2.87
C ALA A 92 -13.10 24.78 -1.58
N ALA A 93 -13.22 23.49 -1.22
CA ALA A 93 -12.59 22.89 -0.04
C ALA A 93 -11.75 21.67 -0.44
N PRO A 94 -10.52 21.88 -0.94
CA PRO A 94 -9.66 20.79 -1.35
C PRO A 94 -9.24 19.95 -0.13
N VAL A 95 -9.56 18.66 -0.15
CA VAL A 95 -9.17 17.71 0.90
C VAL A 95 -7.74 17.24 0.63
N PRO A 96 -6.83 17.24 1.62
CA PRO A 96 -5.50 16.65 1.47
C PRO A 96 -5.61 15.18 1.03
N ASP A 97 -4.77 14.76 0.09
CA ASP A 97 -4.76 13.39 -0.46
C ASP A 97 -3.62 12.56 0.16
N PRO A 98 -3.87 11.75 1.21
CA PRO A 98 -2.84 10.98 1.91
C PRO A 98 -2.50 9.66 1.17
N VAL A 99 -2.45 9.69 -0.16
CA VAL A 99 -2.31 8.47 -1.00
C VAL A 99 -1.04 7.69 -0.71
N ASP A 100 0.07 8.38 -0.41
CA ASP A 100 1.36 7.75 -0.15
C ASP A 100 1.39 7.08 1.22
N LEU A 101 0.85 7.76 2.23
CA LEU A 101 0.64 7.22 3.57
C LEU A 101 -0.30 6.01 3.53
N LEU A 102 -1.43 6.12 2.82
CA LEU A 102 -2.35 5.01 2.60
C LEU A 102 -1.65 3.81 1.93
N SER A 103 -0.85 4.07 0.90
CA SER A 103 -0.08 3.03 0.21
C SER A 103 0.91 2.34 1.15
N GLN A 104 1.60 3.10 2.00
CA GLN A 104 2.50 2.56 3.02
C GLN A 104 1.77 1.61 3.99
N HIS A 105 0.60 2.01 4.51
CA HIS A 105 -0.19 1.18 5.41
C HIS A 105 -0.73 -0.09 4.73
N ARG A 106 -1.11 -0.01 3.44
CA ARG A 106 -1.51 -1.20 2.65
C ARG A 106 -0.37 -2.19 2.45
N ILE A 107 0.84 -1.70 2.17
CA ILE A 107 2.04 -2.54 2.06
C ILE A 107 2.31 -3.22 3.40
N GLN A 108 2.23 -2.48 4.51
CA GLN A 108 2.44 -3.01 5.86
C GLN A 108 1.43 -4.13 6.20
N LEU A 109 0.15 -3.95 5.85
CA LEU A 109 -0.86 -5.01 6.01
C LEU A 109 -0.49 -6.29 5.25
N CYS A 110 -0.03 -6.13 4.00
CA CYS A 110 0.42 -7.27 3.20
C CYS A 110 1.57 -8.01 3.89
N GLU A 111 2.56 -7.27 4.42
CA GLU A 111 3.72 -7.83 5.12
C GLU A 111 3.35 -8.56 6.41
N ILE A 112 2.44 -7.99 7.22
CA ILE A 112 1.92 -8.64 8.45
C ILE A 112 1.27 -9.99 8.11
N MET A 113 0.57 -10.06 6.97
CA MET A 113 -0.13 -11.26 6.51
C MET A 113 0.77 -12.27 5.78
N THR A 114 1.93 -11.86 5.26
CA THR A 114 2.81 -12.71 4.45
C THR A 114 3.16 -14.05 5.11
N PRO A 115 3.57 -14.12 6.39
CA PRO A 115 3.93 -15.40 7.02
C PRO A 115 2.74 -16.38 7.06
N LEU A 116 1.56 -15.86 7.38
CA LEU A 116 0.33 -16.64 7.43
C LEU A 116 -0.06 -17.13 6.03
N GLY A 117 -0.01 -16.24 5.03
CA GLY A 117 -0.29 -16.60 3.64
C GLY A 117 0.67 -17.66 3.09
N HIS A 118 1.95 -17.61 3.44
CA HIS A 118 2.93 -18.62 3.04
C HIS A 118 2.64 -20.00 3.64
N VAL A 119 2.19 -20.04 4.90
CA VAL A 119 1.85 -21.30 5.58
C VAL A 119 0.51 -21.85 5.10
N LEU A 120 -0.52 -21.02 5.00
CA LEU A 120 -1.89 -21.43 4.66
C LEU A 120 -2.05 -21.79 3.18
N TYR A 121 -1.42 -21.04 2.29
CA TYR A 121 -1.56 -21.20 0.84
C TYR A 121 -0.33 -21.85 0.18
N GLY A 122 0.74 -22.07 0.96
CA GLY A 122 1.89 -22.87 0.52
C GLY A 122 1.68 -24.37 0.73
N CYS A 123 2.57 -25.18 0.14
CA CYS A 123 2.61 -26.63 0.39
C CYS A 123 3.35 -26.97 1.68
N SER A 124 3.13 -26.19 2.74
CA SER A 124 3.89 -26.26 3.99
C SER A 124 3.23 -27.24 4.95
N ARG A 125 3.97 -28.27 5.40
CA ARG A 125 3.49 -29.18 6.46
C ARG A 125 3.80 -28.55 7.81
N VAL A 126 2.82 -27.88 8.41
CA VAL A 126 2.98 -27.18 9.69
C VAL A 126 2.08 -27.81 10.76
N SER A 127 2.60 -27.92 11.99
CA SER A 127 1.80 -28.45 13.11
C SER A 127 0.70 -27.47 13.52
N LYS A 128 -0.40 -27.99 14.06
CA LYS A 128 -1.51 -27.16 14.57
C LYS A 128 -1.05 -26.10 15.57
N ARG A 129 -0.12 -26.47 16.46
CA ARG A 129 0.43 -25.56 17.48
C ARG A 129 1.17 -24.38 16.85
N ILE A 130 2.01 -24.64 15.85
CA ILE A 130 2.74 -23.58 15.14
C ILE A 130 1.77 -22.68 14.40
N LEU A 131 0.77 -23.25 13.73
CA LEU A 131 -0.24 -22.47 13.02
C LEU A 131 -1.05 -21.57 13.97
N GLN A 132 -1.41 -22.08 15.16
CA GLN A 132 -2.09 -21.29 16.19
C GLN A 132 -1.23 -20.11 16.67
N GLY A 133 0.04 -20.36 17.00
CA GLY A 133 0.95 -19.30 17.43
C GLY A 133 1.22 -18.25 16.35
N LEU A 134 1.33 -18.67 15.08
CA LEU A 134 1.42 -17.75 13.95
C LEU A 134 0.16 -16.88 13.83
N ASN A 135 -1.03 -17.49 13.93
CA ASN A 135 -2.29 -16.77 13.85
C ASN A 135 -2.46 -15.76 14.99
N GLU A 136 -2.11 -16.15 16.22
CA GLU A 136 -2.12 -15.26 17.39
C GLU A 136 -1.20 -14.06 17.17
N ASN A 137 0.07 -14.29 16.80
CA ASN A 137 1.03 -13.23 16.53
C ASN A 137 0.59 -12.30 15.37
N THR A 138 0.11 -12.86 14.26
CA THR A 138 -0.40 -12.06 13.14
C THR A 138 -1.61 -11.22 13.56
N THR A 139 -2.54 -11.79 14.33
CA THR A 139 -3.71 -11.07 14.85
C THR A 139 -3.29 -9.91 15.75
N ASP A 140 -2.34 -10.15 16.67
CA ASP A 140 -1.80 -9.10 17.55
C ASP A 140 -1.15 -7.96 16.76
N GLN A 141 -0.41 -8.29 15.69
CA GLN A 141 0.19 -7.28 14.81
C GLN A 141 -0.86 -6.48 14.04
N LEU A 142 -1.93 -7.12 13.55
CA LEU A 142 -3.03 -6.44 12.88
C LEU A 142 -3.78 -5.49 13.83
N LEU A 143 -4.04 -5.93 15.07
CA LEU A 143 -4.69 -5.10 16.09
C LEU A 143 -3.81 -3.90 16.45
N LYS A 144 -2.50 -4.13 16.68
CA LYS A 144 -1.54 -3.04 16.92
C LYS A 144 -1.43 -2.10 15.74
N TRP A 145 -1.43 -2.61 14.52
CA TRP A 145 -1.43 -1.77 13.32
C TRP A 145 -2.67 -0.88 13.28
N LYS A 146 -3.86 -1.45 13.54
CA LYS A 146 -5.13 -0.71 13.53
C LYS A 146 -5.17 0.40 14.59
N THR A 147 -4.66 0.14 15.79
CA THR A 147 -4.63 1.16 16.86
C THR A 147 -3.58 2.25 16.64
N ASN A 148 -2.54 1.99 15.84
CA ASN A 148 -1.48 2.95 15.51
C ASN A 148 -1.69 3.65 14.16
N LEU A 149 -2.88 3.54 13.56
CA LEU A 149 -3.20 4.28 12.33
C LEU A 149 -3.17 5.80 12.59
N PRO A 150 -2.57 6.61 11.71
CA PRO A 150 -2.63 8.07 11.79
C PRO A 150 -4.08 8.59 11.71
N GLU A 151 -4.37 9.70 12.39
CA GLU A 151 -5.72 10.30 12.45
C GLU A 151 -6.33 10.54 11.06
N VAL A 152 -5.51 10.95 10.07
CA VAL A 152 -5.96 11.19 8.69
C VAL A 152 -6.49 9.92 7.98
N LEU A 153 -6.14 8.73 8.47
CA LEU A 153 -6.61 7.44 7.97
C LEU A 153 -7.65 6.77 8.88
N GLN A 154 -7.90 7.33 10.07
CA GLN A 154 -8.94 6.86 10.96
C GLN A 154 -10.29 7.42 10.50
N ILE A 155 -11.29 6.55 10.41
CA ILE A 155 -12.64 6.94 10.02
C ILE A 155 -13.54 6.74 11.22
N ASP A 156 -14.12 7.83 11.68
CA ASP A 156 -15.22 7.80 12.63
C ASP A 156 -16.53 7.57 11.85
N LEU A 157 -17.08 6.37 11.94
CA LEU A 157 -18.33 6.01 11.28
C LEU A 157 -19.55 6.70 11.90
N ASP A 158 -19.42 7.22 13.12
CA ASP A 158 -20.49 7.93 13.81
C ASP A 158 -20.52 9.43 13.43
N ASN A 159 -19.47 9.94 12.79
CA ASN A 159 -19.35 11.32 12.32
C ASN A 159 -19.59 11.43 10.80
N THR A 160 -20.82 11.75 10.42
CA THR A 160 -21.20 11.97 9.01
C THR A 160 -20.93 13.37 8.46
N ASP A 161 -20.44 14.30 9.28
CA ASP A 161 -20.31 15.72 8.90
C ASP A 161 -19.00 16.03 8.16
N ALA A 162 -17.99 15.17 8.29
CA ALA A 162 -16.69 15.35 7.63
C ALA A 162 -16.61 14.60 6.29
N PRO A 163 -16.10 15.23 5.21
CA PRO A 163 -15.89 14.54 3.95
C PRO A 163 -14.76 13.51 4.06
N VAL A 164 -15.09 12.22 3.87
CA VAL A 164 -14.12 11.12 3.83
C VAL A 164 -13.79 10.75 2.39
N LEU A 165 -12.51 10.62 2.07
CA LEU A 165 -12.08 10.24 0.72
C LEU A 165 -12.40 8.77 0.42
N PRO A 166 -12.91 8.43 -0.79
CA PRO A 166 -13.32 7.07 -1.11
C PRO A 166 -12.24 6.01 -0.92
N HIS A 167 -10.97 6.35 -1.20
CA HIS A 167 -9.87 5.41 -1.07
C HIS A 167 -9.46 5.13 0.38
N ILE A 168 -9.82 6.01 1.32
CA ILE A 168 -9.60 5.81 2.78
C ILE A 168 -10.65 4.85 3.34
N LEU A 169 -11.90 4.91 2.87
CA LEU A 169 -12.96 3.96 3.25
C LEU A 169 -12.58 2.50 2.96
N LEU A 170 -11.80 2.27 1.89
CA LEU A 170 -11.33 0.94 1.50
C LEU A 170 -10.21 0.38 2.39
N LEU A 171 -9.72 1.13 3.39
CA LEU A 171 -8.69 0.67 4.32
C LEU A 171 -9.27 -0.04 5.57
N GLN A 172 -10.55 0.21 5.91
CA GLN A 172 -11.17 -0.22 7.18
C GLN A 172 -11.43 -1.73 7.27
#